data_AF-A0A914K1U3-F1
#
_entry.id   AF-A0A914K1U3-F1
#
_cell.length_a   1.000
_cell.length_b   1.000
_cell.length_c   1.000
_cell.angle_alpha   90.00
_cell.angle_beta   90.00
_cell.angle_gamma   90.00
#
_symmetry.space_group_name_H-M   'P 1'
#
loop_
_entity.id
_entity.type
_entity.pdbx_description
1 polymer ?
#
loop_
_entity_poly.entity_id
_entity_poly.type
_entity_poly.pdbx_seq_one_letter_code
_entity_poly.pdbx_strand_id
1 'polypeptide(L)'
;MVAQFLKRKKRTCVLPIFFHVLLPVLLTGLLNLFLDTMALVCMSKARCFNVKQISVFARQLRTSAVARSDVKTSIQKLGWEYLVKQEASGRPLAPHLTIYKPQLTWMLSGLHRITGCVMAGTLLIGGVGFATLPIDFTTFVNFVQGLNLPTVILAAFKFIVAFPIAFHTLNGIRFIGFDLAKGTDIASVYRSGWFVFGLAALIAVAVVAQSYQQKAAKKLN
;
A
#
# COMPACT_ATOMS: atom_id res chain seq x y z
N MET A 1 -15.45 5.90 44.81
CA MET A 1 -15.99 6.53 43.58
C MET A 1 -15.50 5.81 42.31
N VAL A 2 -15.54 4.46 42.29
CA VAL A 2 -15.00 3.63 41.18
C VAL A 2 -16.05 2.62 40.66
N ALA A 3 -17.22 2.52 41.30
CA ALA A 3 -18.21 1.48 41.00
C ALA A 3 -19.39 1.92 40.09
N GLN A 4 -19.45 3.18 39.62
CA GLN A 4 -20.60 3.67 38.84
C GLN A 4 -20.39 3.76 37.32
N PHE A 5 -19.22 3.41 36.79
CA PHE A 5 -18.96 3.52 35.34
C PHE A 5 -19.33 2.26 34.53
N LEU A 6 -19.71 1.15 35.18
CA LEU A 6 -19.96 -0.14 34.51
C LEU A 6 -21.39 -0.36 34.03
N LYS A 7 -22.27 0.64 34.07
CA LYS A 7 -23.70 0.44 33.78
C LYS A 7 -24.31 1.49 32.87
N ARG A 8 -23.66 1.83 31.75
CA ARG A 8 -24.36 2.51 30.65
C ARG A 8 -23.89 2.04 29.27
N LYS A 9 -24.79 1.28 28.64
CA LYS A 9 -25.12 1.29 27.21
C LYS A 9 -24.42 0.26 26.30
N LYS A 10 -24.88 -0.99 26.44
CA LYS A 10 -25.08 -1.92 25.30
C LYS A 10 -26.03 -1.24 24.28
N ARG A 11 -25.53 -0.81 23.13
CA ARG A 11 -26.30 -0.68 21.87
C ARG A 11 -25.36 -0.93 20.69
N THR A 12 -25.58 -2.07 20.02
CA THR A 12 -25.37 -2.34 18.58
C THR A 12 -24.14 -1.74 17.89
N CYS A 13 -23.09 -2.56 17.70
CA CYS A 13 -22.16 -2.46 16.58
C CYS A 13 -21.81 -3.89 16.11
N VAL A 14 -22.66 -4.46 15.26
CA VAL A 14 -22.31 -5.66 14.48
C VAL A 14 -21.51 -5.18 13.26
N LEU A 15 -20.23 -4.81 13.47
CA LEU A 15 -19.19 -4.76 12.43
C LEU A 15 -17.85 -4.36 13.08
N PRO A 16 -17.11 -5.31 13.68
CA PRO A 16 -15.68 -5.37 13.34
C PRO A 16 -15.14 -6.80 13.48
N ILE A 17 -15.49 -7.69 12.55
CA ILE A 17 -14.83 -9.01 12.46
C ILE A 17 -14.31 -9.24 11.03
N PHE A 18 -14.96 -8.65 10.02
CA PHE A 18 -14.58 -8.85 8.62
C PHE A 18 -13.22 -8.26 8.22
N PHE A 19 -12.72 -7.23 8.92
CA PHE A 19 -11.49 -6.53 8.52
C PHE A 19 -10.21 -7.06 9.18
N HIS A 20 -10.30 -7.85 10.25
CA HIS A 20 -9.13 -8.20 11.07
C HIS A 20 -8.58 -9.62 10.84
N VAL A 21 -9.33 -10.52 10.20
CA VAL A 21 -8.92 -11.94 10.10
C VAL A 21 -8.78 -12.45 8.66
N LEU A 22 -9.61 -12.00 7.71
CA LEU A 22 -9.60 -12.60 6.36
C LEU A 22 -8.57 -11.98 5.40
N LEU A 23 -8.30 -10.67 5.50
CA LEU A 23 -7.42 -9.96 4.56
C LEU A 23 -5.92 -10.28 4.71
N PRO A 24 -5.35 -10.46 5.93
CA PRO A 24 -3.95 -10.87 6.03
C PRO A 24 -3.73 -12.34 5.68
N VAL A 25 -4.68 -13.24 5.96
CA VAL A 25 -4.54 -14.69 5.69
C VAL A 25 -4.60 -14.99 4.20
N LEU A 26 -5.44 -14.28 3.42
CA LEU A 26 -5.47 -14.43 1.96
C LEU A 26 -4.20 -13.87 1.31
N LEU A 27 -3.69 -12.75 1.81
CA LEU A 27 -2.51 -12.09 1.24
C LEU A 27 -1.21 -12.84 1.56
N THR A 28 -1.08 -13.41 2.77
CA THR A 28 0.06 -14.26 3.12
C THR A 28 0.01 -15.63 2.44
N GLY A 29 -1.18 -16.21 2.26
CA GLY A 29 -1.34 -17.50 1.56
C GLY A 29 -0.96 -17.43 0.07
N LEU A 30 -1.37 -16.36 -0.62
CA LEU A 30 -1.01 -16.13 -2.02
C LEU A 30 0.47 -15.74 -2.20
N LEU A 31 1.06 -15.01 -1.25
CA LEU A 31 2.47 -14.65 -1.30
C LEU A 31 3.38 -15.88 -1.04
N ASN A 32 3.01 -16.73 -0.08
CA ASN A 32 3.79 -17.93 0.27
C ASN A 32 3.71 -19.00 -0.83
N LEU A 33 2.53 -19.23 -1.43
CA LEU A 33 2.39 -20.15 -2.56
C LEU A 33 3.17 -19.67 -3.80
N PHE A 34 3.29 -18.35 -3.99
CA PHE A 34 4.08 -17.73 -5.05
C PHE A 34 5.59 -17.80 -4.79
N LEU A 35 6.03 -17.59 -3.54
CA LEU A 35 7.45 -17.74 -3.14
C LEU A 35 7.93 -19.19 -3.28
N ASP A 36 7.10 -20.17 -2.91
CA ASP A 36 7.46 -21.59 -3.02
C ASP A 36 7.50 -22.08 -4.49
N THR A 37 6.64 -21.56 -5.36
CA THR A 37 6.72 -21.84 -6.81
C THR A 37 7.90 -21.13 -7.48
N MET A 38 8.28 -19.93 -7.04
CA MET A 38 9.48 -19.24 -7.52
C MET A 38 10.76 -19.97 -7.12
N ALA A 39 10.84 -20.53 -5.91
CA ALA A 39 12.00 -21.32 -5.47
C ALA A 39 12.17 -22.60 -6.31
N LEU A 40 11.07 -23.29 -6.63
CA LEU A 40 11.10 -24.54 -7.41
C LEU A 40 11.47 -24.31 -8.89
N VAL A 41 11.07 -23.18 -9.49
CA VAL A 41 11.42 -22.82 -10.88
C VAL A 41 12.85 -22.26 -10.97
N CYS A 42 13.33 -21.56 -9.93
CA CYS A 42 14.68 -20.97 -9.91
C CYS A 42 15.80 -22.04 -9.89
N MET A 43 15.55 -23.25 -9.37
CA MET A 43 16.57 -24.31 -9.33
C MET A 43 16.71 -25.14 -10.61
N SER A 44 15.82 -25.00 -11.60
CA SER A 44 15.80 -25.92 -12.75
C SER A 44 16.64 -25.48 -13.96
N LYS A 45 16.91 -24.19 -14.17
CA LYS A 45 17.68 -23.73 -15.33
C LYS A 45 18.55 -22.52 -15.01
N ALA A 46 19.73 -22.77 -14.44
CA ALA A 46 20.81 -21.81 -14.41
C ALA A 46 21.28 -21.52 -15.84
N ARG A 47 20.72 -20.48 -16.46
CA ARG A 47 21.24 -19.92 -17.70
C ARG A 47 22.10 -18.72 -17.32
N CYS A 48 23.40 -18.79 -17.58
CA CYS A 48 24.35 -17.70 -17.36
C CYS A 48 23.85 -16.42 -18.02
N PHE A 49 23.43 -15.45 -17.21
CA PHE A 49 23.04 -14.12 -17.68
C PHE A 49 24.30 -13.34 -18.06
N ASN A 50 24.29 -12.74 -19.25
CA ASN A 50 25.40 -11.93 -19.74
C ASN A 50 25.45 -10.60 -18.95
N VAL A 51 26.40 -10.52 -18.02
CA VAL A 51 26.59 -9.44 -17.03
C VAL A 51 26.79 -8.05 -17.64
N LYS A 52 27.08 -7.94 -18.94
CA LYS A 52 27.44 -6.65 -19.58
C LYS A 52 26.25 -5.67 -19.67
N GLN A 53 25.02 -6.14 -19.82
CA GLN A 53 23.83 -5.28 -20.00
C GLN A 53 23.40 -4.52 -18.73
N ILE A 54 23.67 -5.05 -17.54
CA ILE A 54 23.29 -4.43 -16.26
C ILE A 54 24.14 -3.19 -15.96
N SER A 55 25.39 -3.14 -16.47
CA SER A 55 26.36 -2.09 -16.13
C SER A 55 26.08 -0.70 -16.72
N VAL A 56 25.26 -0.62 -17.78
CA VAL A 56 24.95 0.64 -18.46
C VAL A 56 23.81 1.39 -17.74
N PHE A 57 22.80 0.67 -17.24
CA PHE A 57 21.65 1.29 -16.57
C PHE A 57 22.02 1.89 -15.20
N ALA A 58 22.99 1.30 -14.49
CA ALA A 58 23.44 1.77 -13.19
C ALA A 58 24.20 3.11 -13.24
N ARG A 59 24.80 3.49 -14.39
CA ARG A 59 25.58 4.73 -14.50
C ARG A 59 24.74 5.99 -14.72
N GLN A 60 23.51 5.85 -15.22
CA GLN A 60 22.62 7.01 -15.49
C GLN A 60 21.81 7.46 -14.26
N LEU A 61 21.67 6.63 -13.22
CA LEU A 61 20.93 6.97 -12.00
C LEU A 61 21.82 7.67 -10.96
N ARG A 62 22.52 8.75 -11.36
CA ARG A 62 23.03 9.71 -10.37
C ARG A 62 21.86 10.57 -9.91
N THR A 63 21.08 10.06 -8.96
CA THR A 63 20.23 10.94 -8.17
C THR A 63 21.16 11.90 -7.44
N SER A 64 21.02 13.20 -7.67
CA SER A 64 21.69 14.25 -6.89
C SER A 64 21.16 14.20 -5.45
N ALA A 65 21.57 13.19 -4.70
CA ALA A 65 21.39 13.16 -3.26
C ALA A 65 22.34 14.23 -2.72
N VAL A 66 21.79 15.39 -2.37
CA VAL A 66 22.50 16.33 -1.50
C VAL A 66 22.94 15.53 -0.29
N ALA A 67 24.25 15.38 -0.11
CA ALA A 67 24.83 14.70 1.04
C ALA A 67 24.31 15.42 2.30
N ARG A 68 23.32 14.82 2.98
CA ARG A 68 22.89 15.31 4.27
C ARG A 68 24.07 15.14 5.22
N SER A 69 24.37 16.17 6.01
CA SER A 69 25.29 16.00 7.12
C SER A 69 24.67 15.03 8.11
N ASP A 70 25.33 13.90 8.39
CA ASP A 70 24.91 12.92 9.40
C ASP A 70 25.05 13.46 10.85
N VAL A 71 25.21 14.77 11.01
CA VAL A 71 25.43 15.42 12.30
C VAL A 71 24.08 15.65 12.98
N LYS A 72 23.80 14.86 14.00
CA LYS A 72 22.66 15.05 14.90
C LYS A 72 22.75 16.40 15.61
N THR A 73 21.63 17.10 15.74
CA THR A 73 21.52 18.30 16.58
C THR A 73 21.75 17.96 18.06
N SER A 74 22.09 18.94 18.89
CA SER A 74 22.30 18.72 20.33
C SER A 74 21.10 18.05 21.01
N ILE A 75 19.88 18.50 20.69
CA ILE A 75 18.65 17.90 21.23
C ILE A 75 18.42 16.46 20.76
N GLN A 76 18.82 16.12 19.53
CA GLN A 76 18.74 14.73 19.04
C GLN A 76 19.74 13.81 19.75
N LYS A 77 20.92 14.32 20.12
CA LYS A 77 21.90 13.56 20.93
C LYS A 77 21.37 13.30 22.33
N LEU A 78 20.86 14.34 23.00
CA LEU A 78 20.21 14.21 24.30
C LEU A 78 19.01 13.26 24.28
N GLY A 79 18.18 13.34 23.24
CA GLY A 79 17.03 12.43 23.06
C GLY A 79 17.46 10.97 22.90
N TRP A 80 18.59 10.72 22.21
CA TRP A 80 19.15 9.38 22.08
C TRP A 80 19.64 8.83 23.44
N GLU A 81 20.38 9.63 24.21
CA GLU A 81 20.84 9.25 25.55
C GLU A 81 19.68 8.97 26.50
N TYR A 82 18.59 9.75 26.41
CA TYR A 82 17.36 9.50 27.16
C TYR A 82 16.75 8.12 26.83
N LEU A 83 16.65 7.76 25.55
CA LEU A 83 16.07 6.48 25.13
C LEU A 83 16.89 5.30 25.66
N VAL A 84 18.23 5.35 25.56
CA VAL A 84 19.13 4.34 26.11
C VAL A 84 18.95 4.21 27.63
N LYS A 85 18.82 5.33 28.35
CA LYS A 85 18.54 5.33 29.79
C LYS A 85 17.19 4.68 30.14
N GLN A 86 16.13 4.94 29.36
CA GLN A 86 14.82 4.32 29.60
C GLN A 86 14.84 2.82 29.32
N GLU A 87 15.49 2.39 28.25
CA GLU A 87 15.69 0.97 27.92
C GLU A 87 16.43 0.25 29.05
N ALA A 88 17.54 0.81 29.55
CA ALA A 88 18.30 0.27 30.67
C ALA A 88 17.51 0.18 31.99
N SER A 89 16.46 1.00 32.15
CA SER A 89 15.62 0.98 33.34
C SER A 89 14.55 -0.12 33.36
N GLY A 90 14.38 -0.88 32.26
CA GLY A 90 13.39 -1.95 32.16
C GLY A 90 11.94 -1.48 32.17
N ARG A 91 11.69 -0.19 31.90
CA ARG A 91 10.33 0.38 31.88
C ARG A 91 9.57 -0.07 30.63
N PRO A 92 8.33 -0.57 30.77
CA PRO A 92 7.52 -0.92 29.60
C PRO A 92 7.07 0.33 28.84
N LEU A 93 6.95 0.21 27.52
CA LEU A 93 6.31 1.22 26.68
C LEU A 93 4.79 1.14 26.86
N ALA A 94 4.14 2.29 27.07
CA ALA A 94 2.70 2.35 27.09
C ALA A 94 2.12 1.92 25.73
N PRO A 95 1.05 1.12 25.70
CA PRO A 95 0.44 0.69 24.44
C PRO A 95 -0.08 1.91 23.67
N HIS A 96 0.07 1.89 22.34
CA HIS A 96 -0.34 3.00 21.47
C HIS A 96 -1.30 2.54 20.36
N LEU A 97 -0.84 1.76 19.38
CA LEU A 97 -1.68 1.38 18.22
C LEU A 97 -2.86 0.48 18.59
N THR A 98 -2.70 -0.36 19.61
CA THR A 98 -3.72 -1.34 20.02
C THR A 98 -4.88 -0.72 20.81
N ILE A 99 -4.67 0.45 21.41
CA ILE A 99 -5.67 1.13 22.25
C ILE A 99 -6.19 2.44 21.66
N TYR A 100 -5.47 3.01 20.68
CA TYR A 100 -5.87 4.28 20.09
C TYR A 100 -7.10 4.11 19.20
N LYS A 101 -8.13 4.94 19.40
CA LYS A 101 -9.37 4.86 18.63
C LYS A 101 -9.08 5.06 17.13
N PRO A 102 -9.56 4.18 16.25
CA PRO A 102 -9.52 4.40 14.81
C PRO A 102 -10.24 5.69 14.43
N GLN A 103 -9.51 6.60 13.80
CA GLN A 103 -9.99 7.91 13.35
C GLN A 103 -9.62 8.09 11.88
N LEU A 104 -10.46 8.83 11.14
CA LEU A 104 -10.25 9.10 9.73
C LEU A 104 -8.86 9.70 9.45
N THR A 105 -8.34 10.52 10.36
CA THR A 105 -7.04 11.20 10.25
C THR A 105 -5.87 10.23 10.06
N TRP A 106 -5.59 9.40 11.05
CA TRP A 106 -4.44 8.48 11.00
C TRP A 106 -4.71 7.28 10.09
N MET A 107 -5.97 6.86 9.92
CA MET A 107 -6.33 5.79 8.98
C MET A 107 -6.06 6.18 7.53
N LEU A 108 -6.47 7.37 7.08
CA LEU A 108 -6.18 7.83 5.71
C LEU A 108 -4.68 8.08 5.50
N SER A 109 -3.97 8.53 6.54
CA SER A 109 -2.50 8.65 6.50
C SER A 109 -1.84 7.29 6.32
N GLY A 110 -2.27 6.28 7.08
CA GLY A 110 -1.82 4.89 6.92
C GLY A 110 -2.14 4.36 5.52
N LEU A 111 -3.37 4.56 5.03
CA LEU A 111 -3.78 4.13 3.70
C LEU A 111 -2.92 4.78 2.60
N HIS A 112 -2.58 6.07 2.72
CA HIS A 112 -1.73 6.76 1.75
C HIS A 112 -0.32 6.17 1.68
N ARG A 113 0.26 5.80 2.84
CA ARG A 113 1.54 5.10 2.89
C ARG A 113 1.44 3.71 2.27
N ILE A 114 0.40 2.95 2.62
CA ILE A 114 0.18 1.59 2.10
C ILE A 114 0.04 1.62 0.58
N THR A 115 -0.80 2.50 0.03
CA THR A 115 -0.98 2.58 -1.43
C THR A 115 0.31 2.98 -2.14
N GLY A 116 1.08 3.93 -1.58
CA GLY A 116 2.37 4.33 -2.13
C GLY A 116 3.40 3.19 -2.13
N CYS A 117 3.56 2.50 -1.00
CA CYS A 117 4.48 1.38 -0.86
C CYS A 117 4.07 0.19 -1.75
N VAL A 118 2.77 -0.13 -1.84
CA VAL A 118 2.27 -1.22 -2.68
C VAL A 118 2.51 -0.90 -4.16
N MET A 119 2.24 0.32 -4.62
CA MET A 119 2.52 0.71 -6.00
C MET A 119 4.02 0.66 -6.31
N ALA A 120 4.86 1.22 -5.43
CA ALA A 120 6.31 1.18 -5.60
C ALA A 120 6.85 -0.26 -5.61
N GLY A 121 6.40 -1.10 -4.68
CA GLY A 121 6.76 -2.52 -4.62
C GLY A 121 6.29 -3.29 -5.86
N THR A 122 5.09 -3.00 -6.37
CA THR A 122 4.56 -3.62 -7.59
C THR A 122 5.41 -3.26 -8.81
N LEU A 123 5.81 -1.99 -8.94
CA LEU A 123 6.68 -1.55 -10.02
C LEU A 123 8.08 -2.16 -9.91
N LEU A 124 8.63 -2.26 -8.71
CA LEU A 124 9.93 -2.88 -8.48
C LEU A 124 9.90 -4.38 -8.80
N ILE A 125 8.95 -5.12 -8.22
CA ILE A 125 8.83 -6.57 -8.40
C ILE A 125 8.47 -6.90 -9.85
N GLY A 126 7.51 -6.19 -10.44
CA GLY A 126 7.14 -6.39 -11.85
C GLY A 126 8.27 -6.00 -12.79
N GLY A 127 8.88 -4.83 -12.62
CA GLY A 127 9.95 -4.33 -13.48
C GLY A 127 11.19 -5.20 -13.44
N VAL A 128 11.68 -5.56 -12.26
CA VAL A 128 12.85 -6.44 -12.11
C VAL A 128 12.47 -7.88 -12.49
N GLY A 129 11.30 -8.36 -12.08
CA GLY A 129 10.83 -9.72 -12.37
C GLY A 129 10.76 -9.99 -13.87
N PHE A 130 10.04 -9.16 -14.64
CA PHE A 130 9.92 -9.34 -16.09
C PHE A 130 11.23 -9.04 -16.85
N ALA A 131 12.18 -8.31 -16.26
CA ALA A 131 13.51 -8.10 -16.86
C ALA A 131 14.49 -9.26 -16.61
N THR A 132 14.29 -10.05 -15.54
CA THR A 132 15.24 -11.10 -15.11
C THR A 132 14.72 -12.50 -15.35
N LEU A 133 13.40 -12.70 -15.34
CA LEU A 133 12.76 -13.99 -15.61
C LEU A 133 12.63 -14.24 -17.12
N PRO A 134 12.58 -15.50 -17.56
CA PRO A 134 12.37 -15.85 -18.96
C PRO A 134 10.93 -15.65 -19.44
N ILE A 135 10.00 -15.28 -18.54
CA ILE A 135 8.60 -15.01 -18.88
C ILE A 135 8.43 -13.53 -19.23
N ASP A 136 7.84 -13.25 -20.38
CA ASP A 136 7.46 -11.89 -20.77
C ASP A 136 6.04 -11.55 -20.31
N PHE A 137 5.71 -10.26 -20.33
CA PHE A 137 4.40 -9.79 -19.88
C PHE A 137 3.25 -10.34 -20.75
N THR A 138 3.48 -10.56 -22.05
CA THR A 138 2.46 -11.10 -22.96
C THR A 138 2.10 -12.53 -22.58
N THR A 139 3.10 -13.39 -22.34
CA THR A 139 2.87 -14.77 -21.89
C THR A 139 2.16 -14.81 -20.54
N PHE A 140 2.53 -13.92 -19.62
CA PHE A 140 1.84 -13.79 -18.33
C PHE A 140 0.36 -13.43 -18.49
N VAL A 141 0.04 -12.45 -19.34
CA VAL A 141 -1.36 -12.07 -19.61
C VAL A 141 -2.13 -13.23 -20.25
N ASN A 142 -1.55 -13.94 -21.20
CA ASN A 142 -2.18 -15.11 -21.83
C ASN A 142 -2.45 -16.23 -20.81
N PHE A 143 -1.51 -16.48 -19.90
CA PHE A 143 -1.69 -17.42 -18.79
C PHE A 143 -2.88 -17.01 -17.91
N VAL A 144 -2.97 -15.75 -17.49
CA VAL A 144 -4.09 -15.24 -16.67
C VAL A 144 -5.42 -15.33 -17.42
N GLN A 145 -5.44 -15.07 -18.73
CA GLN A 145 -6.64 -15.25 -19.55
C GLN A 145 -7.06 -16.73 -19.63
N GLY A 146 -6.10 -17.66 -19.73
CA GLY A 146 -6.34 -19.10 -19.74
C GLY A 146 -6.94 -19.66 -18.46
N LEU A 147 -6.81 -18.96 -17.32
CA LEU A 147 -7.49 -19.32 -16.06
C LEU A 147 -9.01 -19.15 -16.11
N ASN A 148 -9.56 -18.49 -17.15
CA ASN A 148 -11.00 -18.31 -17.35
C ASN A 148 -11.74 -17.79 -16.11
N LEU A 149 -11.12 -16.84 -15.40
CA LEU A 149 -11.68 -16.29 -14.16
C LEU A 149 -13.02 -15.59 -14.43
N PRO A 150 -14.00 -15.71 -13.50
CA PRO A 150 -15.25 -14.99 -13.56
C PRO A 150 -15.05 -13.48 -13.75
N THR A 151 -15.93 -12.86 -14.54
CA THR A 151 -15.83 -11.43 -14.90
C THR A 151 -15.80 -10.53 -13.65
N VAL A 152 -16.55 -10.89 -12.60
CA VAL A 152 -16.59 -10.15 -11.33
C VAL A 152 -15.23 -10.15 -10.63
N ILE A 153 -14.51 -11.28 -10.66
CA ILE A 153 -13.19 -11.41 -10.04
C ILE A 153 -12.18 -10.53 -10.80
N LEU A 154 -12.20 -10.57 -12.14
CA LEU A 154 -11.35 -9.69 -12.96
C LEU A 154 -11.67 -8.21 -12.74
N ALA A 155 -12.95 -7.86 -12.56
CA ALA A 155 -13.37 -6.49 -12.24
C ALA A 155 -12.79 -6.04 -10.88
N ALA A 156 -12.84 -6.92 -9.87
CA ALA A 156 -12.28 -6.66 -8.56
C ALA A 156 -10.76 -6.44 -8.61
N PHE A 157 -10.02 -7.26 -9.36
CA PHE A 157 -8.58 -7.04 -9.56
C PHE A 157 -8.28 -5.70 -10.24
N LYS A 158 -9.02 -5.34 -11.29
CA LYS A 158 -8.86 -4.03 -11.94
C LYS A 158 -9.16 -2.88 -10.99
N PHE A 159 -10.17 -3.02 -10.12
CA PHE A 159 -10.47 -2.03 -9.09
C PHE A 159 -9.35 -1.92 -8.05
N ILE A 160 -8.82 -3.05 -7.58
CA ILE A 160 -7.70 -3.11 -6.62
C ILE A 160 -6.44 -2.43 -7.19
N VAL A 161 -6.23 -2.47 -8.51
CA VAL A 161 -5.14 -1.75 -9.17
C VAL A 161 -5.48 -0.25 -9.34
N ALA A 162 -6.69 0.08 -9.76
CA ALA A 162 -7.09 1.46 -10.06
C ALA A 162 -7.24 2.34 -8.80
N PHE A 163 -7.80 1.78 -7.72
CA PHE A 163 -8.11 2.54 -6.50
C PHE A 163 -6.86 3.13 -5.82
N PRO A 164 -5.76 2.38 -5.58
CA PRO A 164 -4.54 2.93 -5.01
C PRO A 164 -3.97 4.11 -5.78
N ILE A 165 -4.02 4.05 -7.12
CA ILE A 165 -3.52 5.12 -7.99
C ILE A 165 -4.37 6.38 -7.80
N ALA A 166 -5.70 6.26 -7.93
CA ALA A 166 -6.61 7.40 -7.77
C ALA A 166 -6.53 7.99 -6.35
N PHE A 167 -6.60 7.14 -5.32
CA PHE A 167 -6.56 7.57 -3.93
C PHE A 167 -5.21 8.20 -3.55
N HIS A 168 -4.09 7.57 -3.89
CA HIS A 168 -2.77 8.09 -3.52
C HIS A 168 -2.52 9.45 -4.17
N THR A 169 -2.93 9.62 -5.42
CA THR A 169 -2.78 10.90 -6.16
C THR A 169 -3.63 11.99 -5.53
N LEU A 170 -4.93 11.75 -5.33
CA LEU A 170 -5.85 12.73 -4.75
C LEU A 170 -5.50 13.07 -3.30
N ASN A 171 -5.15 12.07 -2.49
CA ASN A 171 -4.73 12.30 -1.11
C ASN A 171 -3.34 12.96 -1.04
N GLY A 172 -2.48 12.76 -2.04
CA GLY A 172 -1.22 13.49 -2.19
C GLY A 172 -1.45 14.99 -2.38
N ILE A 173 -2.39 15.38 -3.23
CA ILE A 173 -2.79 16.80 -3.38
C ILE A 173 -3.29 17.37 -2.06
N ARG A 174 -4.10 16.61 -1.31
CA ARG A 174 -4.56 16.99 0.03
C ARG A 174 -3.40 17.18 1.01
N PHE A 175 -2.40 16.31 1.01
CA PHE A 175 -1.21 16.42 1.87
C PHE A 175 -0.32 17.60 1.48
N ILE A 176 -0.13 17.89 0.20
CA ILE A 176 0.51 19.14 -0.25
C ILE A 176 -0.26 20.37 0.29
N GLY A 177 -1.59 20.30 0.31
CA GLY A 177 -2.41 21.32 0.97
C GLY A 177 -2.08 21.50 2.45
N PHE A 178 -1.89 20.40 3.19
CA PHE A 178 -1.48 20.45 4.59
C PHE A 178 -0.07 21.00 4.80
N ASP A 179 0.87 20.67 3.92
CA ASP A 179 2.22 21.24 3.94
C ASP A 179 2.20 22.77 3.74
N LEU A 180 1.20 23.28 3.02
CA LEU A 180 0.91 24.70 2.83
C LEU A 180 -0.03 25.29 3.89
N ALA A 181 -0.31 24.55 4.97
CA ALA A 181 -1.24 24.92 6.04
C ALA A 181 -2.68 25.24 5.58
N LYS A 182 -3.14 24.66 4.47
CA LYS A 182 -4.50 24.84 3.93
C LYS A 182 -5.42 23.71 4.39
N GLY A 183 -6.61 24.06 4.90
CA GLY A 183 -7.65 23.09 5.27
C GLY A 183 -7.29 22.20 6.47
N THR A 184 -6.49 22.71 7.39
CA THR A 184 -6.00 22.01 8.58
C THR A 184 -6.96 22.08 9.78
N ASP A 185 -8.06 22.84 9.68
CA ASP A 185 -9.13 22.80 10.66
C ASP A 185 -9.85 21.44 10.63
N ILE A 186 -10.38 21.01 11.78
CA ILE A 186 -10.95 19.67 11.93
C ILE A 186 -12.10 19.43 10.94
N ALA A 187 -12.94 20.43 10.68
CA ALA A 187 -14.06 20.28 9.76
C ALA A 187 -13.57 20.04 8.31
N SER A 188 -12.61 20.83 7.85
CA SER A 188 -11.96 20.66 6.55
C SER A 188 -11.20 19.35 6.43
N VAL A 189 -10.49 18.92 7.48
CA VAL A 189 -9.76 17.64 7.51
C VAL A 189 -10.71 16.46 7.27
N TYR A 190 -11.89 16.45 7.91
CA TYR A 190 -12.89 15.40 7.72
C TYR A 190 -13.60 15.51 6.37
N ARG A 191 -14.00 16.72 5.95
CA ARG A 191 -14.67 16.94 4.67
C ARG A 191 -13.78 16.51 3.49
N SER A 192 -12.53 16.98 3.48
CA SER A 192 -11.55 16.63 2.45
C SER A 192 -11.19 15.13 2.48
N GLY A 193 -11.12 14.52 3.67
CA GLY A 193 -10.83 13.09 3.81
C GLY A 193 -11.90 12.21 3.15
N TRP A 194 -13.18 12.45 3.47
CA TRP A 194 -14.29 11.72 2.86
C TRP A 194 -14.43 12.01 1.37
N PHE A 195 -14.22 13.26 0.95
CA PHE A 195 -14.26 13.66 -0.45
C PHE A 195 -13.22 12.90 -1.28
N VAL A 196 -11.95 12.90 -0.84
CA VAL A 196 -10.86 12.21 -1.54
C VAL A 196 -11.12 10.70 -1.61
N PHE A 197 -11.55 10.08 -0.52
CA PHE A 197 -11.84 8.65 -0.49
C PHE A 197 -12.99 8.28 -1.44
N GLY A 198 -14.10 9.02 -1.38
CA GLY A 198 -15.26 8.81 -2.24
C GLY A 198 -14.95 9.05 -3.72
N LEU A 199 -14.27 10.14 -4.05
CA LEU A 199 -13.88 10.47 -5.42
C LEU A 199 -12.92 9.42 -6.00
N ALA A 200 -11.95 8.94 -5.22
CA ALA A 200 -11.05 7.88 -5.65
C ALA A 200 -11.79 6.57 -5.96
N ALA A 201 -12.76 6.19 -5.11
CA ALA A 201 -13.60 5.04 -5.36
C ALA A 201 -14.44 5.21 -6.64
N LEU A 202 -15.07 6.37 -6.84
CA LEU A 202 -15.84 6.67 -8.04
C LEU A 202 -14.98 6.60 -9.32
N ILE A 203 -13.79 7.18 -9.31
CA ILE A 203 -12.85 7.12 -10.44
C ILE A 203 -12.48 5.66 -10.73
N ALA A 204 -12.12 4.89 -9.71
CA ALA A 204 -11.75 3.49 -9.88
C ALA A 204 -12.90 2.65 -10.47
N VAL A 205 -14.13 2.85 -9.99
CA VAL A 205 -15.32 2.18 -10.56
C VAL A 205 -15.55 2.60 -12.01
N ALA A 206 -15.46 3.90 -12.30
CA ALA A 206 -15.68 4.42 -13.66
C ALA A 206 -14.69 3.82 -14.67
N VAL A 207 -13.40 3.76 -14.32
CA VAL A 207 -12.35 3.15 -15.17
C VAL A 207 -12.64 1.67 -15.43
N VAL A 208 -13.05 0.93 -14.39
CA VAL A 208 -13.40 -0.49 -14.55
C VAL A 208 -14.62 -0.66 -15.44
N ALA A 209 -15.67 0.13 -15.24
CA ALA A 209 -16.90 0.08 -16.04
C ALA A 209 -16.65 0.41 -17.52
N GLN A 210 -15.87 1.46 -17.81
CA GLN A 210 -15.47 1.82 -19.16
C GLN A 210 -14.72 0.67 -19.87
N SER A 211 -13.87 -0.05 -19.15
CA SER A 211 -13.15 -1.20 -19.71
C SER A 211 -14.08 -2.32 -20.22
N TYR A 212 -15.26 -2.48 -19.59
CA TYR A 212 -16.27 -3.45 -20.02
C TYR A 212 -17.13 -2.92 -21.16
N GLN A 213 -17.48 -1.64 -21.15
CA GLN A 213 -18.22 -1.02 -22.25
C GLN A 213 -17.43 -1.11 -23.57
N GLN A 214 -16.12 -0.85 -23.52
CA GLN A 214 -15.24 -1.00 -24.69
C GLN A 214 -15.15 -2.45 -25.17
N LYS A 215 -15.10 -3.42 -24.26
CA LYS A 215 -15.09 -4.85 -24.61
C LYS A 215 -16.40 -5.28 -25.28
N ALA A 216 -17.53 -4.78 -24.80
CA ALA A 216 -18.84 -5.05 -25.40
C ALA A 216 -18.94 -4.43 -26.81
N ALA A 217 -18.51 -3.17 -26.99
CA ALA A 217 -18.52 -2.49 -28.28
C ALA A 217 -17.66 -3.22 -29.33
N LYS A 218 -16.48 -3.73 -28.95
CA LYS A 218 -15.62 -4.52 -29.85
C LYS A 218 -16.20 -5.88 -30.25
N LYS A 219 -17.18 -6.43 -29.53
CA LYS A 219 -17.82 -7.71 -29.88
C LYS A 219 -18.94 -7.54 -30.91
N LEU A 220 -19.41 -6.31 -31.10
CA LEU A 220 -20.50 -5.96 -32.03
C LEU A 220 -19.99 -5.58 -33.44
N ASN A 221 -18.68 -5.34 -33.58
CA ASN A 221 -18.00 -5.06 -34.84
C ASN A 221 -17.17 -6.28 -35.27
#